data_AF-A0A9E5GIN2-F1
#
_entry.id   AF-A0A9E5GIN2-F1
#
_cell.length_a   1.000
_cell.length_b   1.000
_cell.length_c   1.000
_cell.angle_alpha   90.00
_cell.angle_beta   90.00
_cell.angle_gamma   90.00
#
_symmetry.space_group_name_H-M   'P 1'
#
loop_
_entity.id
_entity.type
_entity.pdbx_description
1 polymer ?
#
loop_
_entity_poly.entity_id
_entity_poly.type
_entity_poly.pdbx_seq_one_letter_code
_entity_poly.pdbx_strand_id
1 'polypeptide(L)'
;AKGVVDLFVIPQDDTAEFGYGPTDKQKAYKHLEELGISDAVLTYPGADEVGCSLVCRSIVDQVEKTKKPISFGLLFDNMQASGQIAKYEGVSLIQSIQNHMLVSGAKLATEMKNADCVLAINSGAFPMQEAREQTPRERDTFLRQLKEVTNQYALPFAIADIAYANGGDSSLLKAVDEHCMYDTLLSYAGWNTSGNTIGTVISAAVLQLLFPDEQSRIDTLSYRLLDDWVYQSIIRTEEMQQRNTLPDDKVQYRRSVSEKLEKTAKRLLPTYYSKYSVHIERILFPWQRFFEIDLYLHPTIRREDISFQATTYADG
;
A
#
# COMPACT_ATOMS: atom_id res chain seq x y z
N ALA A 1 6.06 -31.45 -3.24
CA ALA A 1 6.75 -32.71 -2.93
C ALA A 1 8.06 -32.94 -3.71
N LYS A 2 8.14 -32.71 -5.03
CA LYS A 2 9.37 -32.97 -5.83
C LYS A 2 10.51 -31.94 -5.70
N GLY A 3 10.38 -30.95 -4.79
CA GLY A 3 11.43 -29.93 -4.55
C GLY A 3 11.68 -28.96 -5.71
N VAL A 4 10.69 -28.73 -6.59
CA VAL A 4 10.82 -27.84 -7.75
C VAL A 4 10.44 -26.38 -7.40
N VAL A 5 9.58 -26.22 -6.41
CA VAL A 5 9.06 -24.92 -5.93
C VAL A 5 9.24 -24.90 -4.42
N ASP A 6 9.97 -23.90 -3.91
CA ASP A 6 10.26 -23.74 -2.48
C ASP A 6 9.10 -23.08 -1.72
N LEU A 7 8.35 -22.20 -2.39
CA LEU A 7 7.17 -21.53 -1.85
C LEU A 7 6.09 -21.44 -2.93
N PHE A 8 4.88 -21.87 -2.59
CA PHE A 8 3.69 -21.75 -3.43
C PHE A 8 2.62 -20.93 -2.70
N VAL A 9 1.98 -20.01 -3.41
CA VAL A 9 0.94 -19.15 -2.83
C VAL A 9 -0.38 -19.41 -3.54
N ILE A 10 -1.44 -19.66 -2.76
CA ILE A 10 -2.82 -19.75 -3.21
C ILE A 10 -3.56 -18.54 -2.65
N PRO A 11 -3.58 -17.40 -3.37
CA PRO A 11 -4.30 -16.21 -2.92
C PRO A 11 -5.81 -16.44 -2.81
N GLN A 12 -6.47 -15.60 -2.02
CA GLN A 12 -7.93 -15.56 -1.94
C GLN A 12 -8.41 -14.17 -2.39
N ASP A 13 -8.98 -14.13 -3.58
CA ASP A 13 -9.62 -12.95 -4.14
C ASP A 13 -11.05 -12.80 -3.58
N ASP A 14 -11.45 -11.58 -3.23
CA ASP A 14 -12.77 -11.20 -2.70
C ASP A 14 -13.42 -12.27 -1.79
N THR A 15 -12.92 -12.39 -0.56
CA THR A 15 -13.38 -13.42 0.38
C THR A 15 -14.23 -12.83 1.52
N ALA A 16 -14.82 -13.71 2.32
CA ALA A 16 -15.51 -13.38 3.56
C ALA A 16 -15.13 -14.40 4.65
N GLU A 17 -15.53 -14.15 5.89
CA GLU A 17 -15.34 -15.10 7.00
C GLU A 17 -16.06 -16.45 6.73
N PHE A 18 -17.24 -16.40 6.11
CA PHE A 18 -18.04 -17.57 5.78
C PHE A 18 -18.38 -17.59 4.28
N GLY A 19 -18.30 -18.76 3.65
CA GLY A 19 -18.69 -18.93 2.24
C GLY A 19 -17.93 -20.07 1.54
N TYR A 20 -18.02 -20.09 0.21
CA TYR A 20 -17.32 -21.09 -0.61
C TYR A 20 -15.80 -20.93 -0.55
N GLY A 21 -15.29 -19.69 -0.61
CA GLY A 21 -13.84 -19.41 -0.51
C GLY A 21 -13.18 -20.02 0.73
N PRO A 22 -13.68 -19.75 1.96
CA PRO A 22 -13.19 -20.40 3.18
C PRO A 22 -13.34 -21.93 3.16
N THR A 23 -14.42 -22.45 2.58
CA THR A 23 -14.64 -23.90 2.46
C THR A 23 -13.60 -24.56 1.57
N ASP A 24 -13.28 -23.94 0.43
CA ASP A 24 -12.28 -24.47 -0.51
C ASP A 24 -10.86 -24.32 0.04
N LYS A 25 -10.60 -23.25 0.81
CA LYS A 25 -9.37 -23.10 1.60
C LYS A 25 -9.19 -24.26 2.58
N GLN A 26 -10.22 -24.63 3.34
CA GLN A 26 -10.15 -25.74 4.29
C GLN A 26 -9.86 -27.09 3.59
N LYS A 27 -10.52 -27.34 2.45
CA LYS A 27 -10.25 -28.55 1.65
C LYS A 27 -8.80 -28.56 1.14
N ALA A 28 -8.31 -27.42 0.64
CA ALA A 28 -6.94 -27.27 0.19
C ALA A 28 -5.95 -27.55 1.33
N TYR A 29 -6.14 -26.94 2.51
CA TYR A 29 -5.29 -27.19 3.67
C TYR A 29 -5.27 -28.65 4.09
N LYS A 30 -6.44 -29.29 4.19
CA LYS A 30 -6.50 -30.71 4.53
C LYS A 30 -5.70 -31.56 3.55
N HIS A 31 -5.78 -31.25 2.25
CA HIS A 31 -5.00 -31.95 1.25
C HIS A 31 -3.49 -31.66 1.35
N LEU A 32 -3.10 -30.42 1.68
CA LEU A 32 -1.71 -30.04 1.92
C LEU A 32 -1.11 -30.73 3.15
N GLU A 33 -1.91 -30.89 4.20
CA GLU A 33 -1.56 -31.67 5.40
C GLU A 33 -1.37 -33.15 5.08
N GLU A 34 -2.30 -33.75 4.32
CA GLU A 34 -2.19 -35.14 3.84
C GLU A 34 -0.92 -35.37 3.01
N LEU A 35 -0.47 -34.34 2.28
CA LEU A 35 0.76 -34.36 1.49
C LEU A 35 2.03 -33.97 2.28
N GLY A 36 1.89 -33.50 3.53
CA GLY A 36 3.01 -33.07 4.37
C GLY A 36 3.76 -31.85 3.83
N ILE A 37 3.08 -30.95 3.11
CA ILE A 37 3.71 -29.76 2.46
C ILE A 37 3.10 -28.44 2.91
N SER A 38 2.38 -28.42 4.04
CA SER A 38 1.69 -27.22 4.54
C SER A 38 2.65 -26.03 4.74
N ASP A 39 3.90 -26.28 5.13
CA ASP A 39 4.90 -25.20 5.34
C ASP A 39 5.37 -24.54 4.03
N ALA A 40 5.23 -25.23 2.90
CA ALA A 40 5.64 -24.74 1.58
C ALA A 40 4.50 -24.04 0.83
N VAL A 41 3.28 -24.03 1.40
CA VAL A 41 2.10 -23.47 0.74
C VAL A 41 1.38 -22.47 1.64
N LEU A 42 1.30 -21.22 1.19
CA LEU A 42 0.60 -20.15 1.91
C LEU A 42 -0.73 -19.83 1.25
N THR A 43 -1.76 -19.59 2.05
CA THR A 43 -3.06 -19.08 1.56
C THR A 43 -3.66 -18.06 2.51
N TYR A 44 -4.01 -16.91 1.94
CA TYR A 44 -4.41 -15.71 2.65
C TYR A 44 -5.20 -14.78 1.71
N PRO A 45 -5.99 -13.82 2.23
CA PRO A 45 -6.69 -12.84 1.40
C PRO A 45 -5.76 -11.79 0.78
N GLY A 46 -6.04 -11.48 -0.48
CA GLY A 46 -5.13 -10.79 -1.39
C GLY A 46 -5.00 -11.63 -2.66
N ALA A 47 -4.78 -10.99 -3.79
CA ALA A 47 -4.60 -11.64 -5.09
C ALA A 47 -3.71 -10.84 -6.03
N ASP A 48 -4.02 -9.54 -6.18
CA ASP A 48 -3.38 -8.70 -7.19
C ASP A 48 -1.95 -8.27 -6.80
N GLU A 49 -1.65 -8.27 -5.51
CA GLU A 49 -0.34 -7.96 -4.92
C GLU A 49 0.61 -9.16 -4.88
N VAL A 50 0.13 -10.39 -5.05
CA VAL A 50 0.94 -11.61 -4.87
C VAL A 50 2.19 -11.58 -5.73
N GLY A 51 2.09 -11.04 -6.94
CA GLY A 51 3.23 -10.86 -7.83
C GLY A 51 4.34 -10.01 -7.19
N CYS A 52 4.00 -8.88 -6.56
CA CYS A 52 5.01 -8.05 -5.90
C CYS A 52 5.57 -8.74 -4.65
N SER A 53 4.72 -9.44 -3.88
CA SER A 53 5.14 -10.19 -2.68
C SER A 53 6.12 -11.31 -3.02
N LEU A 54 5.89 -12.06 -4.11
CA LEU A 54 6.78 -13.13 -4.55
C LEU A 54 8.10 -12.62 -5.15
N VAL A 55 8.07 -11.50 -5.89
CA VAL A 55 9.30 -10.84 -6.35
C VAL A 55 10.13 -10.35 -5.16
N CYS A 56 9.48 -9.69 -4.20
CA CYS A 56 10.10 -9.28 -2.94
C CYS A 56 10.74 -10.49 -2.23
N ARG A 57 9.98 -11.58 -2.10
CA ARG A 57 10.45 -12.81 -1.46
C ARG A 57 11.69 -13.38 -2.14
N SER A 58 11.68 -13.47 -3.47
CA SER A 58 12.80 -13.98 -4.24
C SER A 58 14.07 -13.16 -4.00
N ILE A 59 13.94 -11.84 -3.92
CA ILE A 59 15.03 -10.92 -3.62
C ILE A 59 15.51 -11.09 -2.18
N VAL A 60 14.59 -11.15 -1.21
CA VAL A 60 14.90 -11.37 0.21
C VAL A 60 15.66 -12.68 0.40
N ASP A 61 15.20 -13.80 -0.16
CA ASP A 61 15.86 -15.11 -0.03
C ASP A 61 17.28 -15.12 -0.63
N GLN A 62 17.55 -14.30 -1.65
CA GLN A 62 18.89 -14.13 -2.20
C GLN A 62 19.80 -13.32 -1.27
N VAL A 63 19.27 -12.24 -0.68
CA VAL A 63 20.04 -11.32 0.18
C VAL A 63 20.20 -11.86 1.61
N GLU A 64 19.23 -12.60 2.16
CA GLU A 64 19.25 -13.16 3.52
C GLU A 64 20.40 -14.14 3.77
N LYS A 65 20.97 -14.72 2.72
CA LYS A 65 22.24 -15.47 2.82
C LYS A 65 23.38 -14.62 3.39
N THR A 66 23.21 -13.29 3.41
CA THR A 66 24.21 -12.31 3.86
C THR A 66 23.68 -11.28 4.88
N LYS A 67 22.36 -11.20 5.11
CA LYS A 67 21.72 -10.20 5.98
C LYS A 67 20.58 -10.79 6.82
N LYS A 68 20.22 -10.12 7.92
CA LYS A 68 19.03 -10.47 8.71
C LYS A 68 17.73 -10.10 7.94
N PRO A 69 16.61 -10.79 8.22
CA PRO A 69 15.29 -10.40 7.71
C PRO A 69 14.91 -8.98 8.14
N ILE A 70 14.19 -8.26 7.27
CA ILE A 70 13.61 -6.96 7.59
C ILE A 70 12.47 -7.13 8.61
N SER A 71 12.52 -6.36 9.69
CA SER A 71 11.54 -6.43 10.78
C SER A 71 10.69 -5.17 10.86
N PHE A 72 9.37 -5.32 10.99
CA PHE A 72 8.42 -4.20 11.10
C PHE A 72 7.83 -4.08 12.50
N GLY A 73 7.82 -2.87 13.04
CA GLY A 73 7.04 -2.52 14.23
C GLY A 73 5.66 -2.00 13.81
N LEU A 74 4.59 -2.47 14.45
CA LEU A 74 3.23 -2.07 14.08
C LEU A 74 2.79 -0.82 14.87
N LEU A 75 2.14 0.11 14.17
CA LEU A 75 1.43 1.23 14.79
C LEU A 75 0.04 1.35 14.16
N PHE A 76 -1.01 1.07 14.94
CA PHE A 76 -2.40 1.24 14.51
C PHE A 76 -2.92 2.61 14.93
N ASP A 77 -3.70 3.27 14.06
CA ASP A 77 -4.50 4.44 14.46
C ASP A 77 -5.56 4.07 15.52
N ASN A 78 -6.02 2.82 15.51
CA ASN A 78 -6.90 2.22 16.49
C ASN A 78 -6.50 0.76 16.74
N MET A 79 -5.92 0.47 17.91
CA MET A 79 -5.48 -0.89 18.24
C MET A 79 -6.62 -1.93 18.25
N GLN A 80 -7.88 -1.53 18.50
CA GLN A 80 -9.01 -2.45 18.48
C GLN A 80 -9.30 -3.02 17.07
N ALA A 81 -8.84 -2.33 16.02
CA ALA A 81 -8.98 -2.78 14.65
C ALA A 81 -8.16 -4.05 14.35
N SER A 82 -7.12 -4.34 15.12
CA SER A 82 -6.23 -5.49 14.84
C SER A 82 -6.99 -6.82 14.76
N GLY A 83 -8.03 -6.98 15.57
CA GLY A 83 -8.89 -8.17 15.61
C GLY A 83 -10.09 -8.13 14.66
N GLN A 84 -10.29 -7.04 13.92
CA GLN A 84 -11.42 -6.88 13.01
C GLN A 84 -11.13 -7.52 11.65
N ILE A 85 -12.19 -7.94 10.95
CA ILE A 85 -12.14 -8.44 9.58
C ILE A 85 -12.58 -7.30 8.65
N ALA A 86 -11.69 -6.91 7.74
CA ALA A 86 -11.95 -5.88 6.75
C ALA A 86 -12.91 -6.37 5.66
N LYS A 87 -13.46 -5.43 4.88
CA LYS A 87 -14.34 -5.77 3.76
C LYS A 87 -13.54 -6.56 2.71
N TYR A 88 -14.16 -7.59 2.14
CA TYR A 88 -13.54 -8.51 1.17
C TYR A 88 -12.41 -9.39 1.73
N GLU A 89 -12.30 -9.45 3.06
CA GLU A 89 -11.31 -10.26 3.77
C GLU A 89 -11.98 -11.40 4.56
N GLY A 90 -11.21 -12.46 4.81
CA GLY A 90 -11.68 -13.65 5.54
C GLY A 90 -10.93 -13.91 6.84
N VAL A 91 -10.01 -13.01 7.22
CA VAL A 91 -9.19 -13.11 8.43
C VAL A 91 -9.06 -11.74 9.09
N SER A 92 -8.66 -11.74 10.37
CA SER A 92 -8.39 -10.49 11.08
C SER A 92 -7.23 -9.69 10.46
N LEU A 93 -7.22 -8.37 10.66
CA LEU A 93 -6.14 -7.51 10.17
C LEU A 93 -4.76 -7.98 10.63
N ILE A 94 -4.60 -8.36 11.89
CA ILE A 94 -3.31 -8.84 12.39
C ILE A 94 -2.85 -10.12 11.69
N GLN A 95 -3.80 -11.03 11.39
CA GLN A 95 -3.50 -12.25 10.66
C GLN A 95 -3.15 -11.96 9.19
N SER A 96 -3.84 -11.00 8.56
CA SER A 96 -3.51 -10.54 7.20
C SER A 96 -2.08 -9.97 7.16
N ILE A 97 -1.73 -9.08 8.09
CA ILE A 97 -0.36 -8.54 8.22
C ILE A 97 0.67 -9.66 8.39
N GLN A 98 0.42 -10.62 9.28
CA GLN A 98 1.33 -11.75 9.50
C GLN A 98 1.53 -12.60 8.23
N ASN A 99 0.46 -12.87 7.48
CA ASN A 99 0.54 -13.61 6.23
C ASN A 99 1.39 -12.85 5.20
N HIS A 100 1.14 -11.55 5.00
CA HIS A 100 1.89 -10.73 4.04
C HIS A 100 3.35 -10.54 4.43
N MET A 101 3.66 -10.44 5.73
CA MET A 101 5.05 -10.47 6.23
C MET A 101 5.72 -11.81 5.88
N LEU A 102 5.06 -12.93 6.17
CA LEU A 102 5.60 -14.26 5.91
C LEU A 102 5.90 -14.48 4.42
N VAL A 103 4.96 -14.10 3.55
CA VAL A 103 5.09 -14.29 2.09
C VAL A 103 6.22 -13.44 1.54
N SER A 104 6.36 -12.19 1.96
CA SER A 104 7.43 -11.29 1.50
C SER A 104 8.81 -11.62 2.09
N GLY A 105 8.88 -12.47 3.11
CA GLY A 105 10.12 -12.76 3.85
C GLY A 105 10.42 -11.77 4.98
N ALA A 106 9.52 -10.81 5.23
CA ALA A 106 9.62 -9.89 6.36
C ALA A 106 9.16 -10.54 7.68
N LYS A 107 9.43 -9.87 8.80
CA LYS A 107 9.04 -10.32 10.14
C LYS A 107 8.41 -9.20 10.96
N LEU A 108 7.62 -9.58 11.96
CA LEU A 108 7.20 -8.65 13.01
C LEU A 108 8.32 -8.48 14.05
N ALA A 109 8.63 -7.23 14.38
CA ALA A 109 9.52 -6.91 15.48
C ALA A 109 8.82 -7.19 16.82
N THR A 110 9.55 -7.76 17.78
CA THR A 110 9.03 -7.99 19.14
C THR A 110 8.85 -6.70 19.93
N GLU A 111 9.68 -5.70 19.65
CA GLU A 111 9.65 -4.36 20.23
C GLU A 111 10.03 -3.36 19.15
N MET A 112 9.53 -2.11 19.24
CA MET A 112 9.80 -1.08 18.24
C MET A 112 11.30 -0.81 18.04
N LYS A 113 12.11 -0.88 19.10
CA LYS A 113 13.57 -0.72 19.03
C LYS A 113 14.30 -1.76 18.17
N ASN A 114 13.64 -2.90 17.90
CA ASN A 114 14.19 -3.99 17.07
C ASN A 114 13.67 -3.93 15.63
N ALA A 115 12.79 -2.99 15.31
CA ALA A 115 12.25 -2.81 13.97
C ALA A 115 13.25 -2.08 13.07
N ASP A 116 13.18 -2.36 11.78
CA ASP A 116 13.88 -1.64 10.72
C ASP A 116 12.94 -0.60 10.05
N CYS A 117 11.62 -0.74 10.23
CA CYS A 117 10.60 0.18 9.73
C CYS A 117 9.32 0.12 10.60
N VAL A 118 8.62 1.24 10.72
CA VAL A 118 7.25 1.26 11.29
C VAL A 118 6.24 0.97 10.19
N LEU A 119 5.38 -0.03 10.37
CA LEU A 119 4.19 -0.21 9.54
C LEU A 119 3.02 0.49 10.22
N ALA A 120 2.67 1.66 9.69
CA ALA A 120 1.56 2.48 10.14
C ALA A 120 0.26 2.00 9.47
N ILE A 121 -0.72 1.58 10.27
CA ILE A 121 -2.00 1.07 9.80
C ILE A 121 -3.07 2.15 10.02
N ASN A 122 -3.54 2.78 8.94
CA ASN A 122 -4.74 3.62 8.98
C ASN A 122 -5.96 2.69 8.84
N SER A 123 -6.45 2.16 9.96
CA SER A 123 -7.48 1.11 9.96
C SER A 123 -8.90 1.63 9.83
N GLY A 124 -9.12 2.88 10.22
CA GLY A 124 -10.41 3.49 10.08
C GLY A 124 -11.50 3.02 11.04
N ALA A 125 -12.75 3.22 10.63
CA ALA A 125 -13.91 2.77 11.40
C ALA A 125 -14.34 1.38 10.93
N PHE A 126 -14.83 0.57 11.87
CA PHE A 126 -15.43 -0.73 11.59
C PHE A 126 -16.94 -0.70 11.88
N PRO A 127 -17.78 -1.36 11.06
CA PRO A 127 -17.43 -2.11 9.84
C PRO A 127 -16.87 -1.22 8.73
N MET A 128 -15.88 -1.74 7.99
CA MET A 128 -15.17 -1.03 6.93
C MET A 128 -16.12 -0.63 5.79
N GLN A 129 -15.95 0.59 5.28
CA GLN A 129 -16.77 1.17 4.22
C GLN A 129 -16.00 1.27 2.90
N GLU A 130 -16.72 1.58 1.82
CA GLU A 130 -16.09 1.91 0.53
C GLU A 130 -15.54 3.34 0.55
N ALA A 131 -14.48 3.62 -0.22
CA ALA A 131 -13.93 4.97 -0.35
C ALA A 131 -14.94 5.98 -0.92
N ARG A 132 -15.94 5.51 -1.68
CA ARG A 132 -17.06 6.33 -2.17
C ARG A 132 -18.01 6.83 -1.07
N GLU A 133 -17.94 6.23 0.13
CA GLU A 133 -18.73 6.55 1.31
C GLU A 133 -17.90 7.31 2.36
N GLN A 134 -16.66 7.69 2.02
CA GLN A 134 -15.76 8.35 2.95
C GLN A 134 -16.34 9.65 3.50
N THR A 135 -16.04 9.91 4.76
CA THR A 135 -16.32 11.19 5.43
C THR A 135 -15.01 11.75 5.97
N PRO A 136 -14.84 13.09 6.05
CA PRO A 136 -13.62 13.67 6.61
C PRO A 136 -13.35 13.19 8.04
N ARG A 137 -12.09 12.86 8.35
CA ARG A 137 -11.68 12.33 9.65
C ARG A 137 -10.47 13.08 10.21
N GLU A 138 -10.41 13.18 11.53
CA GLU A 138 -9.26 13.71 12.27
C GLU A 138 -8.13 12.68 12.22
N ARG A 139 -6.96 13.03 11.65
CA ARG A 139 -5.79 12.16 11.50
C ARG A 139 -4.53 12.70 12.20
N ASP A 140 -4.53 13.95 12.64
CA ASP A 140 -3.41 14.62 13.30
C ASP A 140 -2.89 13.83 14.50
N THR A 141 -3.79 13.29 15.33
CA THR A 141 -3.38 12.50 16.50
C THR A 141 -2.56 11.26 16.09
N PHE A 142 -2.99 10.57 15.04
CA PHE A 142 -2.30 9.38 14.52
C PHE A 142 -0.95 9.74 13.90
N LEU A 143 -0.90 10.79 13.07
CA LEU A 143 0.36 11.23 12.45
C LEU A 143 1.36 11.77 13.47
N ARG A 144 0.89 12.47 14.51
CA ARG A 144 1.73 12.92 15.62
C ARG A 144 2.37 11.75 16.35
N GLN A 145 1.58 10.72 16.68
CA GLN A 145 2.10 9.50 17.31
C GLN A 145 3.10 8.78 16.39
N LEU A 146 2.79 8.68 15.10
CA LEU A 146 3.71 8.09 14.12
C LEU A 146 5.03 8.88 14.04
N LYS A 147 4.97 10.21 14.01
CA LYS A 147 6.12 11.10 14.00
C LYS A 147 6.94 10.99 15.29
N GLU A 148 6.29 10.91 16.44
CA GLU A 148 6.95 10.69 17.74
C GLU A 148 7.71 9.36 17.76
N VAL A 149 7.06 8.26 17.37
CA VAL A 149 7.65 6.92 17.34
C VAL A 149 8.82 6.86 16.34
N THR A 150 8.61 7.32 15.11
CA THR A 150 9.66 7.30 14.07
C THR A 150 10.87 8.14 14.45
N ASN A 151 10.67 9.32 15.05
CA ASN A 151 11.77 10.15 15.55
C ASN A 151 12.47 9.51 16.75
N GLN A 152 11.72 8.96 17.71
CA GLN A 152 12.29 8.33 18.91
C GLN A 152 13.24 7.18 18.57
N TYR A 153 12.89 6.37 17.57
CA TYR A 153 13.67 5.21 17.17
C TYR A 153 14.53 5.43 15.92
N ALA A 154 14.50 6.64 15.33
CA ALA A 154 15.14 6.97 14.06
C ALA A 154 14.79 5.97 12.94
N LEU A 155 13.51 5.60 12.86
CA LEU A 155 13.00 4.63 11.89
C LEU A 155 12.26 5.30 10.75
N PRO A 156 12.42 4.81 9.51
CA PRO A 156 11.48 5.13 8.45
C PRO A 156 10.14 4.44 8.70
N PHE A 157 9.14 4.78 7.88
CA PHE A 157 7.81 4.19 8.00
C PHE A 157 7.17 3.90 6.65
N ALA A 158 6.19 3.03 6.68
CA ALA A 158 5.36 2.64 5.55
C ALA A 158 3.89 2.72 6.00
N ILE A 159 2.98 3.17 5.14
CA ILE A 159 1.57 3.32 5.49
C ILE A 159 0.71 2.34 4.69
N ALA A 160 0.01 1.45 5.41
CA ALA A 160 -1.13 0.72 4.86
C ALA A 160 -2.41 1.50 5.15
N ASP A 161 -2.97 2.11 4.10
CA ASP A 161 -4.20 2.88 4.17
C ASP A 161 -5.40 2.00 3.87
N ILE A 162 -5.96 1.41 4.94
CA ILE A 162 -7.05 0.43 4.86
C ILE A 162 -8.31 0.97 5.56
N ALA A 163 -8.42 2.28 5.70
CA ALA A 163 -9.59 2.91 6.32
C ALA A 163 -10.85 2.70 5.47
N TYR A 164 -10.66 2.55 4.16
CA TYR A 164 -11.70 2.30 3.18
C TYR A 164 -11.27 1.23 2.18
N ALA A 165 -12.23 0.46 1.69
CA ALA A 165 -12.00 -0.39 0.52
C ALA A 165 -11.98 0.48 -0.73
N ASN A 166 -11.28 0.04 -1.78
CA ASN A 166 -11.37 0.65 -3.10
C ASN A 166 -10.96 2.13 -3.15
N GLY A 167 -10.00 2.55 -2.32
CA GLY A 167 -9.36 3.86 -2.39
C GLY A 167 -8.82 4.36 -1.05
N GLY A 168 -7.80 5.22 -1.12
CA GLY A 168 -7.14 5.82 0.05
C GLY A 168 -7.97 6.90 0.74
N ASP A 169 -7.72 7.10 2.04
CA ASP A 169 -8.32 8.12 2.89
C ASP A 169 -7.77 9.52 2.55
N SER A 170 -8.63 10.37 1.98
CA SER A 170 -8.26 11.73 1.64
C SER A 170 -7.79 12.56 2.84
N SER A 171 -8.25 12.26 4.04
CA SER A 171 -7.87 12.99 5.26
C SER A 171 -6.46 12.65 5.72
N LEU A 172 -6.00 11.41 5.44
CA LEU A 172 -4.70 10.91 5.86
C LEU A 172 -3.58 11.64 5.12
N LEU A 173 -3.67 11.71 3.79
CA LEU A 173 -2.62 12.27 2.95
C LEU A 173 -2.42 13.76 3.19
N LYS A 174 -3.50 14.48 3.48
CA LYS A 174 -3.43 15.85 3.97
C LYS A 174 -2.57 15.96 5.23
N ALA A 175 -2.83 15.11 6.22
CA ALA A 175 -2.08 15.14 7.48
C ALA A 175 -0.61 14.72 7.30
N VAL A 176 -0.29 13.81 6.38
CA VAL A 176 1.11 13.43 6.08
C VAL A 176 1.92 14.63 5.59
N ASP A 177 1.35 15.45 4.70
CA ASP A 177 1.99 16.67 4.18
C ASP A 177 2.17 17.74 5.28
N GLU A 178 1.12 18.00 6.06
CA GLU A 178 1.14 18.95 7.17
C GLU A 178 2.19 18.62 8.24
N HIS A 179 2.51 17.34 8.42
CA HIS A 179 3.57 16.88 9.33
C HIS A 179 4.94 16.77 8.68
N CYS A 180 5.07 17.07 7.38
CA CYS A 180 6.30 17.00 6.58
C CYS A 180 6.99 15.62 6.63
N MET A 181 6.23 14.54 6.55
CA MET A 181 6.75 13.18 6.80
C MET A 181 7.18 12.42 5.54
N TYR A 182 7.14 13.06 4.36
CA TYR A 182 7.45 12.39 3.10
C TYR A 182 8.89 11.93 2.93
N ASP A 183 9.84 12.42 3.75
CA ASP A 183 11.26 12.07 3.62
C ASP A 183 11.56 10.67 4.12
N THR A 184 10.81 10.22 5.12
CA THR A 184 10.99 8.93 5.77
C THR A 184 9.86 7.95 5.46
N LEU A 185 8.91 8.34 4.62
CA LEU A 185 7.88 7.45 4.06
C LEU A 185 8.47 6.58 2.94
N LEU A 186 8.60 5.28 3.17
CA LEU A 186 9.14 4.33 2.21
C LEU A 186 8.10 3.87 1.18
N SER A 187 6.87 3.62 1.63
CA SER A 187 5.79 3.15 0.77
C SER A 187 4.42 3.52 1.35
N TYR A 188 3.46 3.70 0.45
CA TYR A 188 2.06 3.95 0.74
C TYR A 188 1.21 3.15 -0.26
N ALA A 189 0.10 2.59 0.19
CA ALA A 189 -0.94 2.11 -0.69
C ALA A 189 -2.29 2.16 0.05
N GLY A 190 -3.38 2.21 -0.73
CA GLY A 190 -4.76 2.18 -0.23
C GLY A 190 -5.74 1.79 -1.32
N TRP A 191 -5.50 0.66 -1.99
CA TRP A 191 -6.26 0.25 -3.17
C TRP A 191 -6.95 -1.10 -3.00
N ASN A 192 -8.06 -1.26 -3.71
CA ASN A 192 -8.85 -2.50 -3.79
C ASN A 192 -9.26 -3.06 -2.40
N THR A 193 -8.49 -3.99 -1.84
CA THR A 193 -8.74 -4.66 -0.56
C THR A 193 -7.60 -4.41 0.45
N SER A 194 -7.86 -4.71 1.72
CA SER A 194 -6.84 -4.58 2.78
C SER A 194 -5.64 -5.49 2.53
N GLY A 195 -5.86 -6.73 2.05
CA GLY A 195 -4.79 -7.65 1.70
C GLY A 195 -3.90 -7.12 0.58
N ASN A 196 -4.50 -6.64 -0.50
CA ASN A 196 -3.75 -6.04 -1.61
C ASN A 196 -2.92 -4.83 -1.15
N THR A 197 -3.52 -3.97 -0.32
CA THR A 197 -2.85 -2.80 0.25
C THR A 197 -1.67 -3.19 1.15
N ILE A 198 -1.89 -4.08 2.12
CA ILE A 198 -0.88 -4.50 3.09
C ILE A 198 0.30 -5.17 2.38
N GLY A 199 0.03 -6.11 1.45
CA GLY A 199 1.07 -6.80 0.69
C GLY A 199 1.89 -5.85 -0.20
N THR A 200 1.23 -4.90 -0.86
CA THR A 200 1.91 -3.86 -1.66
C THR A 200 2.86 -3.02 -0.81
N VAL A 201 2.37 -2.54 0.35
CA VAL A 201 3.12 -1.65 1.25
C VAL A 201 4.33 -2.35 1.83
N ILE A 202 4.16 -3.58 2.35
CA ILE A 202 5.25 -4.37 2.92
C ILE A 202 6.31 -4.66 1.86
N SER A 203 5.89 -5.15 0.68
CA SER A 203 6.82 -5.50 -0.40
C SER A 203 7.64 -4.30 -0.85
N ALA A 204 6.99 -3.16 -1.10
CA ALA A 204 7.67 -1.93 -1.50
C ALA A 204 8.62 -1.40 -0.41
N ALA A 205 8.22 -1.45 0.87
CA ALA A 205 9.07 -1.00 1.97
C ALA A 205 10.30 -1.90 2.15
N VAL A 206 10.14 -3.23 2.05
CA VAL A 206 11.26 -4.17 2.11
C VAL A 206 12.26 -3.87 1.00
N LEU A 207 11.80 -3.70 -0.24
CA LEU A 207 12.69 -3.38 -1.35
C LEU A 207 13.42 -2.05 -1.15
N GLN A 208 12.75 -1.02 -0.64
CA GLN A 208 13.38 0.27 -0.33
C GLN A 208 14.40 0.19 0.82
N LEU A 209 14.21 -0.68 1.80
CA LEU A 209 15.20 -0.89 2.86
C LEU A 209 16.43 -1.67 2.37
N LEU A 210 16.23 -2.61 1.45
CA LEU A 210 17.32 -3.41 0.89
C LEU A 210 18.11 -2.63 -0.16
N PHE A 211 17.41 -1.84 -0.98
CA PHE A 211 17.94 -1.06 -2.10
C PHE A 211 17.36 0.37 -2.07
N PRO A 212 17.85 1.23 -1.16
CA PRO A 212 17.38 2.61 -1.08
C PRO A 212 17.64 3.34 -2.39
N ASP A 213 16.56 3.80 -3.02
CA ASP A 213 16.63 4.61 -4.23
C ASP A 213 15.52 5.66 -4.21
N GLU A 214 15.92 6.93 -4.12
CA GLU A 214 14.98 8.03 -3.93
C GLU A 214 14.03 8.18 -5.12
N GLN A 215 14.53 8.03 -6.35
CA GLN A 215 13.69 8.16 -7.54
C GLN A 215 12.63 7.05 -7.60
N SER A 216 13.02 5.80 -7.42
CA SER A 216 12.11 4.65 -7.40
C SER A 216 11.08 4.78 -6.27
N ARG A 217 11.47 5.36 -5.13
CA ARG A 217 10.57 5.63 -4.01
C ARG A 217 9.52 6.67 -4.40
N ILE A 218 9.92 7.81 -4.96
CA ILE A 218 8.99 8.86 -5.36
C ILE A 218 8.13 8.46 -6.55
N ASP A 219 8.64 7.62 -7.47
CA ASP A 219 7.88 7.02 -8.57
C ASP A 219 6.74 6.16 -8.01
N THR A 220 7.07 5.26 -7.06
CA THR A 220 6.10 4.38 -6.42
C THR A 220 5.06 5.17 -5.62
N LEU A 221 5.50 6.13 -4.79
CA LEU A 221 4.60 6.98 -4.01
C LEU A 221 3.69 7.80 -4.92
N SER A 222 4.23 8.44 -5.95
CA SER A 222 3.45 9.26 -6.88
C SER A 222 2.42 8.43 -7.64
N TYR A 223 2.78 7.20 -8.05
CA TYR A 223 1.84 6.27 -8.65
C TYR A 223 0.68 5.97 -7.70
N ARG A 224 0.99 5.50 -6.49
CA ARG A 224 -0.03 5.08 -5.51
C ARG A 224 -0.92 6.24 -5.09
N LEU A 225 -0.38 7.44 -4.91
CA LEU A 225 -1.17 8.63 -4.61
C LEU A 225 -2.12 9.00 -5.76
N LEU A 226 -1.68 8.87 -7.01
CA LEU A 226 -2.52 9.21 -8.17
C LEU A 226 -3.58 8.15 -8.46
N ASP A 227 -3.26 6.87 -8.35
CA ASP A 227 -4.22 5.78 -8.56
C ASP A 227 -5.11 5.60 -7.30
N ASP A 228 -4.53 5.18 -6.19
CA ASP A 228 -5.26 4.78 -4.98
C ASP A 228 -6.06 5.94 -4.37
N TRP A 229 -5.54 7.17 -4.39
CA TRP A 229 -6.25 8.32 -3.84
C TRP A 229 -6.96 9.17 -4.89
N VAL A 230 -6.22 9.83 -5.80
CA VAL A 230 -6.84 10.79 -6.71
C VAL A 230 -7.83 10.09 -7.64
N TYR A 231 -7.46 8.95 -8.22
CA TYR A 231 -8.34 8.24 -9.13
C TYR A 231 -9.41 7.43 -8.40
N GLN A 232 -9.05 6.46 -7.56
CA GLN A 232 -10.00 5.52 -6.98
C GLN A 232 -10.93 6.18 -5.95
N SER A 233 -10.41 7.02 -5.05
CA SER A 233 -11.22 7.66 -4.02
C SER A 233 -12.07 8.82 -4.53
N ILE A 234 -11.55 9.60 -5.49
CA ILE A 234 -12.21 10.83 -5.96
C ILE A 234 -12.83 10.63 -7.34
N ILE A 235 -12.01 10.45 -8.39
CA ILE A 235 -12.52 10.45 -9.77
C ILE A 235 -13.50 9.30 -10.00
N ARG A 236 -13.11 8.07 -9.68
CA ARG A 236 -13.92 6.86 -9.88
C ARG A 236 -15.21 6.93 -9.08
N THR A 237 -15.16 7.40 -7.84
CA THR A 237 -16.35 7.67 -7.02
C THR A 237 -17.32 8.62 -7.71
N GLU A 238 -16.82 9.76 -8.21
CA GLU A 238 -17.66 10.73 -8.91
C GLU A 238 -18.26 10.14 -10.20
N GLU A 239 -17.50 9.36 -10.96
CA GLU A 239 -17.99 8.70 -12.18
C GLU A 239 -19.08 7.66 -11.86
N MET A 240 -18.89 6.85 -10.81
CA MET A 240 -19.89 5.86 -10.36
C MET A 240 -21.18 6.50 -9.86
N GLN A 241 -21.11 7.67 -9.23
CA GLN A 241 -22.30 8.40 -8.77
C GLN A 241 -23.08 9.06 -9.90
N GLN A 242 -22.40 9.49 -10.96
CA GLN A 242 -23.03 10.19 -12.09
C GLN A 242 -23.68 9.25 -13.10
N ARG A 243 -23.27 7.98 -13.15
CA ARG A 243 -23.71 7.05 -14.21
C ARG A 243 -23.96 5.64 -13.69
N ASN A 244 -25.14 5.11 -14.02
CA ASN A 244 -25.49 3.70 -13.81
C ASN A 244 -25.04 2.78 -14.97
N THR A 245 -24.61 3.34 -16.10
CA THR A 245 -24.17 2.59 -17.29
C THR A 245 -22.93 3.21 -17.92
N LEU A 246 -22.11 2.38 -18.55
CA LEU A 246 -20.95 2.85 -19.33
C LEU A 246 -21.42 3.65 -20.55
N PRO A 247 -20.73 4.74 -20.92
CA PRO A 247 -21.05 5.48 -22.13
C PRO A 247 -20.84 4.64 -23.40
N ASP A 248 -21.66 4.91 -24.42
CA ASP A 248 -21.54 4.26 -25.74
C ASP A 248 -20.18 4.54 -26.39
N ASP A 249 -19.71 5.80 -26.32
CA ASP A 249 -18.36 6.17 -26.76
C ASP A 249 -17.35 6.02 -25.61
N LYS A 250 -16.79 4.81 -25.52
CA LYS A 250 -15.74 4.48 -24.54
C LYS A 250 -14.45 5.28 -24.76
N VAL A 251 -14.14 5.72 -25.99
CA VAL A 251 -12.90 6.46 -26.29
C VAL A 251 -13.01 7.89 -25.78
N GLN A 252 -14.10 8.58 -26.11
CA GLN A 252 -14.37 9.92 -25.61
C GLN A 252 -14.46 9.91 -24.08
N TYR A 253 -15.09 8.88 -23.50
CA TYR A 253 -15.21 8.77 -22.05
C TYR A 253 -13.87 8.58 -21.35
N ARG A 254 -12.99 7.71 -21.87
CA ARG A 254 -11.62 7.58 -21.33
C ARG A 254 -10.87 8.91 -21.37
N ARG A 255 -10.97 9.65 -22.47
CA ARG A 255 -10.36 10.98 -22.59
C ARG A 255 -10.90 11.94 -21.52
N SER A 256 -12.22 11.98 -21.30
CA SER A 256 -12.80 12.87 -20.28
C SER A 256 -12.36 12.49 -18.86
N VAL A 257 -12.26 11.18 -18.55
CA VAL A 257 -11.77 10.71 -17.24
C VAL A 257 -10.30 11.07 -17.05
N SER A 258 -9.46 10.92 -18.09
CA SER A 258 -8.06 11.33 -18.06
C SER A 258 -7.89 12.82 -17.83
N GLU A 259 -8.63 13.67 -18.55
CA GLU A 259 -8.60 15.13 -18.37
C GLU A 259 -9.02 15.54 -16.96
N LYS A 260 -10.02 14.86 -16.40
CA LYS A 260 -10.51 15.09 -15.03
C LYS A 260 -9.47 14.69 -13.98
N LEU A 261 -8.79 13.56 -14.18
CA LEU A 261 -7.67 13.12 -13.34
C LEU A 261 -6.54 14.15 -13.36
N GLU A 262 -6.07 14.56 -14.54
CA GLU A 262 -4.99 15.55 -14.67
C GLU A 262 -5.35 16.88 -14.00
N LYS A 263 -6.58 17.38 -14.21
CA LYS A 263 -7.05 18.61 -13.59
C LYS A 263 -7.10 18.51 -12.07
N THR A 264 -7.55 17.36 -11.56
CA THR A 264 -7.66 17.11 -10.11
C THR A 264 -6.27 16.96 -9.49
N ALA A 265 -5.37 16.23 -10.12
CA ALA A 265 -3.97 16.10 -9.70
C ALA A 265 -3.27 17.46 -9.65
N LYS A 266 -3.39 18.28 -10.70
CA LYS A 266 -2.85 19.66 -10.75
C LYS A 266 -3.36 20.55 -9.62
N ARG A 267 -4.57 20.28 -9.12
CA ARG A 267 -5.17 21.03 -7.99
C ARG A 267 -4.70 20.50 -6.64
N LEU A 268 -4.65 19.18 -6.45
CA LEU A 268 -4.43 18.57 -5.13
C LEU A 268 -2.97 18.37 -4.77
N LEU A 269 -2.13 17.91 -5.71
CA LEU A 269 -0.74 17.57 -5.41
C LEU A 269 0.09 18.76 -4.89
N PRO A 270 -0.06 20.00 -5.39
CA PRO A 270 0.66 21.14 -4.81
C PRO A 270 0.35 21.44 -3.35
N THR A 271 -0.79 20.99 -2.84
CA THR A 271 -1.23 21.26 -1.47
C THR A 271 -0.97 20.10 -0.53
N TYR A 272 -1.05 18.86 -1.01
CA TYR A 272 -1.04 17.66 -0.16
C TYR A 272 0.09 16.69 -0.50
N TYR A 273 0.90 17.02 -1.51
CA TYR A 273 2.14 16.33 -1.87
C TYR A 273 3.17 17.39 -2.26
N SER A 274 3.26 18.43 -1.42
CA SER A 274 3.87 19.72 -1.74
C SER A 274 5.36 19.61 -2.06
N LYS A 275 6.06 18.64 -1.46
CA LYS A 275 7.49 18.38 -1.69
C LYS A 275 7.83 17.97 -3.13
N TYR A 276 6.88 17.37 -3.85
CA TYR A 276 7.14 16.81 -5.17
C TYR A 276 6.27 17.44 -6.25
N SER A 277 6.75 17.43 -7.48
CA SER A 277 6.02 17.81 -8.68
C SER A 277 5.90 16.59 -9.57
N VAL A 278 4.68 16.24 -9.97
CA VAL A 278 4.41 15.03 -10.74
C VAL A 278 3.89 15.40 -12.12
N HIS A 279 4.64 15.04 -13.15
CA HIS A 279 4.18 15.15 -14.53
C HIS A 279 3.57 13.81 -14.98
N ILE A 280 2.29 13.82 -15.35
CA ILE A 280 1.61 12.66 -15.94
C ILE A 280 1.84 12.71 -17.45
N GLU A 281 2.60 11.75 -17.98
CA GLU A 281 2.84 11.60 -19.42
C GLU A 281 1.66 10.88 -20.08
N ARG A 282 1.17 9.81 -19.45
CA ARG A 282 0.15 8.95 -20.04
C ARG A 282 -0.72 8.27 -18.98
N ILE A 283 -2.01 8.20 -19.27
CA ILE A 283 -3.02 7.46 -18.52
C ILE A 283 -3.57 6.36 -19.43
N LEU A 284 -3.59 5.13 -18.92
CA LEU A 284 -4.14 3.96 -19.59
C LEU A 284 -5.20 3.30 -18.71
N PHE A 285 -6.09 2.55 -19.38
CA PHE A 285 -7.20 1.83 -18.75
C PHE A 285 -7.04 0.34 -19.05
N PRO A 286 -6.37 -0.41 -18.14
CA PRO A 286 -6.16 -1.85 -18.30
C PRO A 286 -7.48 -2.58 -18.56
N TRP A 287 -7.43 -3.64 -19.36
CA TRP A 287 -8.60 -4.48 -19.68
C TRP A 287 -9.80 -3.72 -20.23
N GLN A 288 -9.59 -2.48 -20.70
CA GLN A 288 -10.63 -1.58 -21.16
C GLN A 288 -11.69 -1.23 -20.08
N ARG A 289 -11.36 -1.37 -18.78
CA ARG A 289 -12.22 -1.04 -17.63
C ARG A 289 -11.78 0.24 -16.89
N PHE A 290 -12.63 0.72 -15.99
CA PHE A 290 -12.42 1.93 -15.17
C PHE A 290 -12.27 1.59 -13.68
N PHE A 291 -11.80 0.38 -13.39
CA PHE A 291 -11.58 -0.05 -12.02
C PHE A 291 -10.23 0.48 -11.54
N GLU A 292 -9.18 0.27 -12.31
CA GLU A 292 -7.82 0.75 -12.09
C GLU A 292 -7.30 1.54 -13.30
N ILE A 293 -6.19 2.26 -13.09
CA ILE A 293 -5.46 2.95 -14.15
C ILE A 293 -3.99 2.56 -14.16
N ASP A 294 -3.41 2.64 -15.36
CA ASP A 294 -1.98 2.55 -15.58
C ASP A 294 -1.44 3.96 -15.83
N LEU A 295 -0.37 4.32 -15.12
CA LEU A 295 0.22 5.66 -15.16
C LEU A 295 1.68 5.62 -15.61
N TYR A 296 2.02 6.51 -16.54
CA TYR A 296 3.39 6.85 -16.88
C TYR A 296 3.63 8.27 -16.38
N LEU A 297 4.56 8.41 -15.43
CA LEU A 297 4.72 9.63 -14.67
C LEU A 297 6.19 9.91 -14.37
N HIS A 298 6.50 11.20 -14.27
CA HIS A 298 7.84 11.74 -14.03
C HIS A 298 7.79 12.65 -12.79
N PRO A 299 7.87 12.08 -11.58
CA PRO A 299 7.94 12.87 -10.36
C PRO A 299 9.35 13.41 -10.12
N THR A 300 9.40 14.63 -9.57
CA THR A 300 10.64 15.35 -9.26
C THR A 300 10.49 16.06 -7.91
N ILE A 301 11.60 16.23 -7.19
CA ILE A 301 11.65 17.07 -5.98
C ILE A 301 11.48 18.53 -6.41
N ARG A 302 10.62 19.29 -5.72
CA ARG A 302 10.47 20.72 -6.02
C ARG A 302 11.73 21.48 -5.63
N ARG A 303 12.12 22.42 -6.49
CA ARG A 303 13.37 23.19 -6.33
C ARG A 303 13.46 23.97 -5.01
N GLU A 304 12.33 24.35 -4.43
CA GLU A 304 12.26 25.07 -3.16
C GLU A 304 12.64 24.18 -1.96
N ASP A 305 12.56 22.85 -2.10
CA ASP A 305 12.89 21.87 -1.06
C ASP A 305 14.30 21.28 -1.21
N ILE A 306 15.07 21.71 -2.22
CA ILE A 306 16.48 21.33 -2.39
C ILE A 306 17.32 22.17 -1.42
N SER A 307 17.55 21.67 -0.21
CA SER A 307 18.53 22.27 0.68
C SER A 307 19.96 22.02 0.15
N PHE A 308 20.61 23.07 -0.35
CA PHE A 308 22.04 23.01 -0.66
C PHE A 308 22.82 22.97 0.67
N GLN A 309 23.30 21.78 1.07
CA GLN A 309 24.38 21.71 2.06
C GLN A 309 25.66 22.21 1.39
N ALA A 310 25.89 23.52 1.41
CA ALA A 310 27.18 24.08 1.06
C ALA A 310 28.19 23.63 2.13
N THR A 311 28.95 22.58 1.85
CA THR A 311 30.14 22.25 2.61
C THR A 311 31.17 23.34 2.32
N THR A 312 31.22 24.36 3.18
CA THR A 312 32.34 25.30 3.17
C THR A 312 33.58 24.53 3.59
N TYR A 313 34.39 24.11 2.62
CA TYR A 313 35.79 23.83 2.89
C TYR A 313 36.41 25.16 3.31
N ALA A 314 36.71 25.27 4.60
CA ALA A 314 37.54 26.34 5.10
C ALA A 314 38.96 26.07 4.61
N ASP A 315 39.41 26.86 3.63
CA ASP A 315 40.84 27.07 3.41
C ASP A 315 41.37 27.89 4.59
N GLY A 316 42.24 27.28 5.39
CA GLY A 316 42.90 27.88 6.55
C GLY A 316 43.75 26.87 7.31
#